data_AF-A0A945NSY0-F1
#
_entry.id   AF-A0A945NSY0-F1
#
_cell.length_a   1.000
_cell.length_b   1.000
_cell.length_c   1.000
_cell.angle_alpha   90.00
_cell.angle_beta   90.00
_cell.angle_gamma   90.00
#
_symmetry.space_group_name_H-M   'P 1'
#
loop_
_entity.id
_entity.type
_entity.pdbx_description
1 polymer ?
#
loop_
_entity_poly.entity_id
_entity_poly.type
_entity_poly.pdbx_seq_one_letter_code
_entity_poly.pdbx_strand_id
1 'polypeptide(L)'
;MRRLTDERRLDIVASQQIGFDTQPLVTAEEAAVAAWAVTADGTKVGGARAIALALATGRSARWPMWAWAVPGVPWLLDQVYGLVALNRRRLPGESPWCIEHPDDCVPDPAAMT
;
A
#
# COMPACT_ATOMS: atom_id res chain seq x y z
N MET A 1 5.69 18.43 -4.42
CA MET A 1 5.34 17.49 -3.33
C MET A 1 6.62 17.11 -2.59
N ARG A 2 6.70 17.36 -1.29
CA ARG A 2 7.86 17.05 -0.44
C ARG A 2 7.76 15.56 -0.08
N ARG A 3 8.77 14.74 -0.44
CA ARG A 3 8.77 13.28 -0.14
C ARG A 3 8.45 13.08 1.34
N LEU A 4 7.33 12.39 1.62
CA LEU A 4 6.75 12.26 2.96
C LEU A 4 7.37 11.12 3.78
N THR A 5 8.37 10.44 3.23
CA THR A 5 8.95 9.20 3.76
C THR A 5 10.47 9.25 3.66
N ASP A 6 11.15 8.84 4.73
CA ASP A 6 12.52 8.35 4.61
C ASP A 6 12.44 6.95 3.97
N GLU A 7 12.75 6.88 2.68
CA GLU A 7 12.61 5.68 1.83
C GLU A 7 13.44 4.50 2.34
N ARG A 8 14.37 4.72 3.27
CA ARG A 8 15.16 3.65 3.88
C ARG A 8 14.38 2.76 4.85
N ARG A 9 13.14 3.11 5.22
CA ARG A 9 12.35 2.38 6.24
C ARG A 9 11.09 1.70 5.70
N LEU A 10 10.76 1.93 4.43
CA LEU A 10 9.57 1.42 3.79
C LEU A 10 9.94 0.96 2.40
N ASP A 11 9.64 -0.30 2.11
CA ASP A 11 9.60 -0.77 0.74
C ASP A 11 8.15 -0.64 0.24
N ILE A 12 7.97 0.10 -0.85
CA ILE A 12 6.66 0.35 -1.46
C ILE A 12 6.63 -0.41 -2.78
N VAL A 13 5.84 -1.48 -2.80
CA VAL A 13 5.63 -2.29 -3.99
C VAL A 13 4.26 -1.97 -4.58
N ALA A 14 4.22 -1.62 -5.86
CA ALA A 14 2.97 -1.44 -6.58
C ALA A 14 2.51 -2.76 -7.17
N SER A 15 1.22 -3.09 -7.00
CA SER A 15 0.63 -4.33 -7.54
C SER A 15 0.57 -4.37 -9.08
N GLN A 16 0.89 -3.27 -9.75
CA GLN A 16 0.97 -3.17 -11.21
C GLN A 16 2.35 -3.58 -11.75
N GLN A 17 3.37 -3.71 -10.89
CA GLN A 17 4.70 -4.16 -11.30
C GLN A 17 4.64 -5.60 -11.80
N ILE A 18 5.45 -5.92 -12.81
CA ILE A 18 5.60 -7.31 -13.26
C ILE A 18 6.19 -8.17 -12.14
N GLY A 19 5.70 -9.41 -12.05
CA GLY A 19 6.14 -10.37 -11.04
C GLY A 19 5.47 -10.23 -9.68
N PHE A 20 4.60 -9.23 -9.48
CA PHE A 20 3.83 -9.07 -8.23
C PHE A 20 2.94 -10.29 -7.94
N ASP A 21 2.45 -10.97 -8.97
CA ASP A 21 1.66 -12.20 -8.88
C ASP A 21 2.41 -13.36 -8.19
N THR A 22 3.73 -13.34 -8.21
CA THR A 22 4.59 -14.33 -7.52
C THR A 22 4.97 -13.94 -6.09
N GLN A 23 4.54 -12.76 -5.62
CA GLN A 23 4.89 -12.25 -4.31
C GLN A 23 4.19 -13.04 -3.19
N PRO A 24 4.93 -13.63 -2.22
CA PRO A 24 4.33 -14.52 -1.22
C PRO A 24 3.61 -13.81 -0.07
N LEU A 25 3.78 -12.49 0.05
CA LEU A 25 3.32 -11.73 1.22
C LEU A 25 1.88 -11.21 1.07
N VAL A 26 1.51 -10.80 -0.15
CA VAL A 26 0.20 -10.23 -0.49
C VAL A 26 -0.20 -10.75 -1.86
N THR A 27 -1.37 -11.37 -1.97
CA THR A 27 -1.82 -11.90 -3.26
C THR A 27 -2.33 -10.79 -4.18
N ALA A 28 -2.40 -11.05 -5.49
CA ALA A 28 -3.00 -10.14 -6.45
C ALA A 28 -4.47 -9.81 -6.11
N GLU A 29 -5.23 -10.79 -5.60
CA GLU A 29 -6.62 -10.60 -5.17
C GLU A 29 -6.72 -9.69 -3.94
N GLU A 30 -5.83 -9.88 -2.95
CA GLU A 30 -5.76 -9.05 -1.77
C GLU A 30 -5.41 -7.59 -2.13
N ALA A 31 -4.41 -7.41 -3.00
CA ALA A 31 -3.98 -6.10 -3.47
C ALA A 31 -5.02 -5.40 -4.35
N ALA A 32 -5.87 -6.17 -5.04
CA ALA A 32 -6.98 -5.61 -5.81
C ALA A 32 -8.06 -4.98 -4.91
N VAL A 33 -8.19 -5.44 -3.67
CA VAL A 33 -9.21 -4.94 -2.73
C VAL A 33 -8.69 -3.81 -1.85
N ALA A 34 -7.47 -3.94 -1.31
CA ALA A 34 -6.93 -3.01 -0.34
C ALA A 34 -5.40 -2.86 -0.45
N ALA A 35 -4.89 -1.79 0.16
CA ALA A 35 -3.48 -1.67 0.49
C ALA A 35 -3.15 -2.54 1.69
N TRP A 36 -1.94 -3.11 1.68
CA TRP A 36 -1.46 -4.01 2.71
C TRP A 36 -0.11 -3.53 3.22
N ALA A 37 0.13 -3.75 4.50
CA ALA A 37 1.43 -3.58 5.12
C ALA A 37 1.82 -4.90 5.78
N VAL A 38 3.07 -5.31 5.53
CA VAL A 38 3.66 -6.50 6.10
C VAL A 38 4.92 -6.06 6.84
N THR A 39 4.97 -6.35 8.13
CA THR A 39 6.12 -6.01 8.98
C THR A 39 7.17 -7.11 8.93
N ALA A 40 8.39 -6.80 9.37
CA ALA A 40 9.51 -7.75 9.37
C ALA A 40 9.26 -9.00 10.25
N ASP A 41 8.36 -8.92 11.23
CA ASP A 41 7.92 -10.05 12.07
C ASP A 41 6.80 -10.89 11.43
N GLY A 42 6.40 -10.55 10.19
CA GLY A 42 5.36 -11.25 9.44
C GLY A 42 3.94 -10.78 9.74
N THR A 43 3.74 -9.75 10.57
CA THR A 43 2.39 -9.22 10.82
C THR A 43 1.85 -8.55 9.55
N LYS A 44 0.76 -9.10 9.02
CA LYS A 44 0.04 -8.58 7.85
C LYS A 44 -1.21 -7.83 8.27
N VAL A 45 -1.34 -6.57 7.86
CA VAL A 45 -2.53 -5.74 8.10
C VAL A 45 -2.98 -5.05 6.81
N GLY A 46 -4.29 -4.91 6.63
CA GLY A 46 -4.89 -4.30 5.44
C GLY A 46 -5.56 -2.95 5.73
N GLY A 47 -5.93 -2.27 4.65
CA GLY A 47 -6.84 -1.12 4.68
C GLY A 47 -6.31 0.09 5.43
N ALA A 48 -7.17 0.73 6.23
CA ALA A 48 -6.81 1.93 7.00
C ALA A 48 -5.61 1.67 7.92
N ARG A 49 -5.52 0.47 8.49
CA ARG A 49 -4.42 0.07 9.39
C ARG A 49 -3.10 -0.06 8.67
N ALA A 50 -3.10 -0.59 7.45
CA ALA A 50 -1.91 -0.62 6.60
C ALA A 50 -1.36 0.78 6.35
N ILE A 51 -2.23 1.72 5.98
CA ILE A 51 -1.85 3.10 5.70
C ILE A 51 -1.33 3.81 6.96
N ALA A 52 -2.01 3.66 8.10
CA ALA A 52 -1.54 4.24 9.35
C ALA A 52 -0.20 3.67 9.79
N LEU A 53 0.01 2.37 9.63
CA LEU A 53 1.28 1.72 9.93
C LEU A 53 2.39 2.26 9.02
N ALA A 54 2.16 2.36 7.71
CA ALA A 54 3.11 2.95 6.77
C ALA A 54 3.43 4.41 7.11
N LEU A 55 2.44 5.22 7.48
CA LEU A 55 2.67 6.60 7.91
C LEU A 55 3.47 6.66 9.21
N ALA A 56 3.18 5.77 10.16
CA ALA A 56 3.86 5.69 11.43
C ALA A 56 5.34 5.31 11.27
N THR A 57 5.63 4.33 10.41
CA THR A 57 7.00 3.89 10.11
C THR A 57 7.77 4.93 9.30
N GLY A 58 7.18 5.46 8.22
CA GLY A 58 7.81 6.42 7.32
C GLY A 58 8.11 7.78 7.95
N ARG A 59 7.28 8.22 8.92
CA ARG A 59 7.49 9.47 9.67
C ARG A 59 8.13 9.29 11.05
N SER A 60 8.47 8.06 11.46
CA SER A 60 8.92 7.79 12.83
C SER A 60 7.94 8.30 13.90
N ALA A 61 6.63 8.25 13.62
CA ALA A 61 5.60 8.87 14.44
C ALA A 61 4.61 7.82 14.95
N ARG A 62 4.22 7.88 16.23
CA ARG A 62 3.29 6.89 16.82
C ARG A 62 1.83 7.31 16.76
N TRP A 63 1.58 8.61 16.57
CA TRP A 63 0.22 9.17 16.59
C TRP A 63 -0.75 8.56 15.56
N PRO A 64 -0.34 8.14 14.34
CA PRO A 64 -1.29 7.55 13.40
C PRO A 64 -1.95 6.28 13.96
N MET A 65 -1.24 5.55 14.84
CA MET A 65 -1.73 4.33 15.46
C MET A 65 -2.65 4.56 16.66
N TRP A 66 -2.72 5.78 17.20
CA TRP A 66 -3.56 6.08 18.38
C TRP A 66 -5.06 5.91 18.10
N ALA A 67 -5.47 6.02 16.82
CA ALA A 67 -6.84 5.78 16.40
C ALA A 67 -7.35 4.38 16.79
N TRP A 68 -6.47 3.37 16.90
CA TRP A 68 -6.85 2.02 17.31
C TRP A 68 -7.05 1.84 18.81
N ALA A 69 -6.70 2.83 19.63
CA ALA A 69 -6.94 2.79 21.07
C ALA A 69 -8.36 3.27 21.45
N VAL A 70 -9.08 3.91 20.52
CA VAL A 70 -10.41 4.48 20.77
C VAL A 70 -11.49 3.51 20.30
N PRO A 71 -12.41 3.07 21.18
CA PRO A 71 -13.52 2.21 20.78
C PRO A 71 -14.35 2.83 19.63
N GLY A 72 -14.70 2.02 18.63
CA GLY A 72 -15.51 2.45 17.48
C GLY A 72 -14.74 3.15 16.35
N VAL A 73 -13.59 3.77 16.63
CA VAL A 73 -12.77 4.42 15.61
C VAL A 73 -12.22 3.45 14.56
N PRO A 74 -11.71 2.24 14.90
CA PRO A 74 -11.29 1.26 13.91
C PRO A 74 -12.38 0.92 12.89
N TRP A 75 -13.61 0.68 13.38
CA TRP A 75 -14.74 0.37 12.52
C TRP A 75 -15.05 1.51 11.55
N LEU A 76 -15.08 2.75 12.05
CA LEU A 76 -15.32 3.92 11.22
C LEU A 76 -14.23 4.08 10.15
N LEU A 77 -12.96 3.89 10.52
CA LEU A 77 -11.84 3.98 9.58
C LEU A 77 -11.91 2.91 8.49
N ASP A 78 -12.33 1.68 8.83
CA ASP A 78 -12.51 0.61 7.85
C ASP A 78 -13.65 0.93 6.87
N GLN A 79 -14.76 1.52 7.34
CA GLN A 79 -15.85 1.99 6.47
C GLN A 79 -15.38 3.11 5.53
N VAL A 80 -14.71 4.12 6.08
CA VAL A 80 -14.16 5.24 5.30
C VAL A 80 -13.15 4.74 4.27
N TYR A 81 -12.27 3.81 4.67
CA TYR A 81 -11.31 3.21 3.76
C TYR A 81 -12.00 2.41 2.65
N GLY A 82 -13.05 1.65 2.96
CA GLY A 82 -13.85 0.94 1.96
C GLY A 82 -14.41 1.89 0.89
N LEU A 83 -14.92 3.05 1.31
CA LEU A 83 -15.36 4.08 0.37
C LEU A 83 -14.20 4.60 -0.50
N VAL A 84 -13.04 4.85 0.09
CA VAL A 84 -11.83 5.25 -0.65
C VAL A 84 -11.43 4.17 -1.66
N ALA A 85 -11.36 2.91 -1.25
CA ALA A 85 -10.96 1.80 -2.10
C ALA A 85 -11.91 1.62 -3.30
N LEU A 86 -13.21 1.76 -3.09
CA LEU A 86 -14.22 1.70 -4.17
C LEU A 86 -14.12 2.90 -5.13
N ASN A 87 -13.75 4.08 -4.62
CA ASN A 87 -13.69 5.30 -5.40
C ASN A 87 -12.28 5.68 -5.88
N ARG A 88 -11.25 4.85 -5.63
CA ARG A 88 -9.84 5.19 -5.86
C ARG A 88 -9.56 5.72 -7.27
N ARG A 89 -10.20 5.12 -8.28
CA ARG A 89 -10.15 5.50 -9.71
C ARG A 89 -10.70 6.89 -10.06
N ARG A 90 -11.25 7.60 -9.07
CA ARG A 90 -11.84 8.94 -9.20
C ARG A 90 -11.11 9.98 -8.37
N LEU A 91 -10.14 9.58 -7.55
CA LEU A 91 -9.45 10.48 -6.65
C LEU A 91 -8.29 11.16 -7.41
N PRO A 92 -8.19 12.50 -7.39
CA PRO A 92 -7.10 13.20 -8.04
C PRO A 92 -5.77 12.87 -7.33
N GLY A 93 -4.69 12.75 -8.11
CA GLY A 93 -3.36 12.42 -7.59
C GLY A 93 -2.92 10.99 -7.81
N GLU A 94 -3.66 10.20 -8.58
CA GLU A 94 -3.17 8.93 -9.12
C GLU A 94 -2.60 9.14 -10.53
N SER A 95 -1.31 8.86 -10.71
CA SER A 95 -0.79 8.41 -12.00
C SER A 95 -0.64 6.90 -11.87
N PRO A 96 -1.18 6.07 -12.78
CA PRO A 96 -0.94 4.64 -12.77
C PRO A 96 0.57 4.35 -12.70
N TRP A 97 0.98 3.37 -11.87
CA TRP A 97 2.40 3.07 -11.65
C TRP A 97 3.13 2.85 -12.97
N CYS A 98 2.55 2.08 -13.89
CA CYS A 98 3.17 1.81 -15.19
C CYS A 98 3.28 3.01 -16.14
N ILE A 99 2.55 4.11 -15.87
CA ILE A 99 2.71 5.36 -16.62
C ILE A 99 3.91 6.13 -16.07
N GLU A 100 4.12 6.10 -14.75
CA GLU A 100 5.24 6.79 -14.09
C GLU A 100 6.55 5.96 -14.14
N HIS A 101 6.42 4.63 -14.14
CA HIS A 101 7.48 3.63 -14.11
C HIS A 101 7.24 2.56 -15.21
N PRO A 102 7.38 2.92 -16.49
CA PRO A 102 7.09 2.01 -17.60
C PRO A 102 8.00 0.78 -17.61
N ASP A 103 9.27 0.94 -17.22
CA ASP A 103 10.26 -0.15 -17.21
C ASP A 103 9.91 -1.28 -16.24
N ASP A 104 9.18 -0.98 -15.15
CA ASP A 104 8.74 -1.99 -14.16
C ASP A 104 7.55 -2.82 -14.66
N CYS A 105 6.95 -2.44 -15.78
CA CYS A 105 5.71 -3.01 -16.30
C CYS A 105 5.86 -3.64 -17.70
N VAL A 106 7.07 -3.67 -18.26
CA VAL A 106 7.37 -4.36 -19.53
C VAL A 106 8.17 -5.61 -19.22
N PRO A 107 7.80 -6.79 -19.77
CA PRO A 107 8.58 -8.01 -19.57
C PRO A 107 10.00 -7.82 -20.10
N ASP A 108 11.02 -8.25 -19.35
CA ASP A 108 12.39 -8.25 -19.86
C ASP A 108 12.47 -9.16 -21.09
N PRO A 109 12.80 -8.63 -22.29
CA PRO A 109 12.89 -9.44 -23.50
C PRO A 109 13.95 -10.56 -23.39
N ALA A 110 14.94 -10.44 -22.49
CA ALA A 110 15.94 -11.48 -22.25
C ALA A 110 15.39 -12.67 -21.44
N ALA A 111 14.34 -12.47 -20.64
CA ALA A 111 13.71 -13.51 -19.81
C ALA A 111 12.73 -14.42 -20.59
N MET A 112 12.51 -14.13 -21.88
CA MET A 112 11.61 -14.87 -22.79
C MET A 112 12.34 -15.86 -23.72
N THR A 113 13.64 -16.12 -23.47
CA THR A 113 14.48 -17.07 -24.23
C THR A 113 14.84 -18.27 -23.38
#